data_AF-A0A966YI64-F1
#
_entry.id   AF-A0A966YI64-F1
#
_cell.length_a   1.000
_cell.length_b   1.000
_cell.length_c   1.000
_cell.angle_alpha   90.00
_cell.angle_beta   90.00
_cell.angle_gamma   90.00
#
_symmetry.space_group_name_H-M   'P 1'
#
loop_
_entity.id
_entity.type
_entity.pdbx_description
1 polymer ?
#
loop_
_entity_poly.entity_id
_entity_poly.type
_entity_poly.pdbx_seq_one_letter_code
_entity_poly.pdbx_strand_id
1 'polypeptide(L)'
;MADADDLRSAFQHLLRQLETAERELHRFHAADDPIGLARGYQHLGRQLVKGFEEHLLRDADHPFGRVLDDRIRTGGDNPDQRYLFAPIRGGEAYRVWGRKGSAARIELQLYRREPYGAEDVSVGYLPDQAIAFGDDGAFTVELGPDVTGPSTLVNPPEATILNIRQ
;
A
#
# COMPACT_ATOMS: atom_id res chain seq x y z
N MET A 1 7.79 -24.25 -7.81
CA MET A 1 8.91 -23.69 -7.01
C MET A 1 9.88 -23.05 -7.99
N ALA A 2 10.32 -21.81 -7.73
CA ALA A 2 11.38 -21.19 -8.51
C ALA A 2 12.70 -21.94 -8.29
N ASP A 3 13.51 -22.11 -9.33
CA ASP A 3 14.83 -22.74 -9.19
C ASP A 3 15.85 -21.74 -8.62
N ALA A 4 16.99 -22.21 -8.11
CA ALA A 4 18.05 -21.39 -7.53
C ALA A 4 18.57 -20.31 -8.52
N ASP A 5 18.57 -20.62 -9.81
CA ASP A 5 18.95 -19.67 -10.87
C ASP A 5 17.92 -18.54 -11.04
N ASP A 6 16.62 -18.84 -10.87
CA ASP A 6 15.55 -17.82 -10.90
C ASP A 6 15.69 -16.85 -9.72
N LEU A 7 15.91 -17.39 -8.51
CA LEU A 7 16.09 -16.57 -7.30
C LEU A 7 17.34 -15.68 -7.41
N ARG A 8 18.44 -16.22 -7.93
CA ARG A 8 19.67 -15.47 -8.20
C ARG A 8 19.40 -14.35 -9.22
N SER A 9 18.73 -14.67 -10.32
CA SER A 9 18.40 -13.71 -11.38
C SER A 9 17.52 -12.58 -10.85
N ALA A 10 16.51 -12.90 -10.04
CA ALA A 10 15.63 -11.93 -9.40
C ALA A 10 16.39 -10.97 -8.46
N PHE A 11 17.28 -11.51 -7.63
CA PHE A 11 18.09 -10.67 -6.74
C PHE A 11 19.06 -9.78 -7.52
N GLN A 12 19.70 -10.29 -8.57
CA GLN A 12 20.53 -9.49 -9.46
C GLN A 12 19.74 -8.40 -10.18
N HIS A 13 18.48 -8.68 -10.53
CA HIS A 13 17.59 -7.68 -11.11
C HIS A 13 17.31 -6.54 -10.13
N LEU A 14 17.03 -6.83 -8.85
CA LEU A 14 16.87 -5.82 -7.81
C LEU A 14 18.11 -4.91 -7.70
N LEU A 15 19.32 -5.47 -7.70
CA LEU A 15 20.56 -4.68 -7.65
C LEU A 15 20.69 -3.73 -8.84
N ARG A 16 20.40 -4.21 -10.07
CA ARG A 16 20.41 -3.36 -11.27
C ARG A 16 19.36 -2.26 -11.23
N GLN A 17 18.19 -2.52 -10.65
CA GLN A 17 17.14 -1.50 -10.49
C GLN A 17 17.58 -0.43 -9.48
N LEU A 18 18.26 -0.82 -8.39
CA LEU A 18 18.80 0.15 -7.42
C LEU A 18 19.87 1.05 -8.05
N GLU A 19 20.79 0.49 -8.82
CA GLU A 19 21.77 1.27 -9.60
C GLU A 19 21.08 2.22 -10.59
N THR A 20 19.99 1.77 -11.21
CA THR A 20 19.22 2.60 -12.15
C THR A 20 18.55 3.76 -11.43
N ALA A 21 17.87 3.51 -10.31
CA ALA A 21 17.22 4.54 -9.51
C ALA A 21 18.23 5.56 -8.96
N GLU A 22 19.43 5.11 -8.60
CA GLU A 22 20.53 5.99 -8.19
C GLU A 22 20.95 6.93 -9.34
N ARG A 23 21.12 6.43 -10.56
CA ARG A 23 21.45 7.28 -11.71
C ARG A 23 20.33 8.27 -12.05
N GLU A 24 19.07 7.85 -11.90
CA GLU A 24 17.91 8.74 -12.11
C GLU A 24 17.88 9.89 -11.10
N LEU A 25 18.36 9.67 -9.86
CA LEU A 25 18.39 10.71 -8.83
C LEU A 25 19.15 11.97 -9.28
N HIS A 26 20.24 11.80 -10.03
CA HIS A 26 21.06 12.90 -10.54
C HIS A 26 20.39 13.74 -11.63
N ARG A 27 19.20 13.35 -12.11
CA ARG A 27 18.44 14.14 -13.09
C ARG A 27 17.59 15.24 -12.45
N PHE A 28 17.40 15.20 -11.14
CA PHE A 28 16.61 16.19 -10.42
C PHE A 28 17.48 17.38 -10.02
N HIS A 29 17.00 18.61 -10.24
CA HIS A 29 17.71 19.84 -9.82
C HIS A 29 18.07 19.87 -8.32
N ALA A 30 17.30 19.19 -7.47
CA ALA A 30 17.60 19.08 -6.05
C ALA A 30 18.93 18.33 -5.78
N ALA A 31 19.40 17.49 -6.71
CA ALA A 31 20.67 16.79 -6.59
C ALA A 31 21.89 17.70 -6.82
N ASP A 32 21.71 18.91 -7.38
CA ASP A 32 22.78 19.89 -7.58
C ASP A 32 23.27 20.51 -6.25
N ASP A 33 22.47 20.38 -5.18
CA ASP A 33 22.79 20.81 -3.82
C ASP A 33 23.12 19.60 -2.92
N PRO A 34 24.18 19.67 -2.07
CA PRO A 34 24.55 18.56 -1.19
C PRO A 34 23.44 18.08 -0.25
N ILE A 35 22.58 18.96 0.26
CA ILE A 35 21.47 18.58 1.15
C ILE A 35 20.39 17.85 0.36
N GLY A 36 20.03 18.36 -0.81
CA GLY A 36 19.06 17.72 -1.70
C GLY A 36 19.53 16.36 -2.21
N LEU A 37 20.81 16.22 -2.57
CA LEU A 37 21.40 14.93 -2.91
C LEU A 37 21.33 13.93 -1.75
N ALA A 38 21.71 14.35 -0.53
CA ALA A 38 21.62 13.50 0.66
C ALA A 38 20.18 13.06 0.96
N ARG A 39 19.21 13.97 0.81
CA ARG A 39 17.77 13.66 0.94
C ARG A 39 17.28 12.71 -0.15
N GLY A 40 17.83 12.80 -1.35
CA GLY A 40 17.60 11.88 -2.46
C GLY A 40 17.99 10.45 -2.12
N TYR A 41 19.21 10.23 -1.64
CA TYR A 41 19.66 8.92 -1.16
C TYR A 41 18.85 8.43 0.03
N GLN A 42 18.48 9.32 0.96
CA GLN A 42 17.57 8.96 2.05
C GLN A 42 16.23 8.46 1.49
N HIS A 43 15.65 9.15 0.50
CA HIS A 43 14.41 8.73 -0.14
C HIS A 43 14.56 7.36 -0.82
N LEU A 44 15.65 7.10 -1.56
CA LEU A 44 15.92 5.77 -2.12
C LEU A 44 15.93 4.67 -1.04
N GLY A 45 16.57 4.92 0.11
CA GLY A 45 16.54 4.02 1.26
C GLY A 45 15.14 3.76 1.79
N ARG A 46 14.29 4.80 1.88
CA ARG A 46 12.88 4.66 2.30
C ARG A 46 12.09 3.79 1.32
N GLN A 47 12.30 3.97 0.02
CA GLN A 47 11.61 3.18 -1.01
C GLN A 47 12.04 1.70 -0.97
N LEU A 48 13.30 1.41 -0.65
CA LEU A 48 13.75 0.03 -0.42
C LEU A 48 13.07 -0.61 0.80
N VAL A 49 12.98 0.11 1.92
CA VAL A 49 12.26 -0.37 3.12
C VAL A 49 10.81 -0.66 2.78
N LYS A 50 10.13 0.28 2.07
CA LYS A 50 8.77 0.07 1.58
C LYS A 50 8.65 -1.20 0.74
N GLY A 51 9.50 -1.34 -0.28
CA GLY A 51 9.47 -2.48 -1.19
C GLY A 51 9.64 -3.83 -0.49
N PHE A 52 10.55 -3.92 0.49
CA PHE A 52 10.69 -5.15 1.29
C PHE A 52 9.47 -5.39 2.18
N GLU A 53 9.01 -4.37 2.92
CA GLU A 53 7.92 -4.53 3.86
C GLU A 53 6.55 -4.75 3.20
N GLU A 54 6.36 -4.30 1.95
CA GLU A 54 5.07 -4.41 1.24
C GLU A 54 5.03 -5.53 0.19
N HIS A 55 6.14 -5.84 -0.49
CA HIS A 55 6.15 -6.81 -1.58
C HIS A 55 6.90 -8.11 -1.26
N LEU A 56 7.92 -8.08 -0.41
CA LEU A 56 8.76 -9.25 -0.15
C LEU A 56 8.31 -10.03 1.09
N LEU A 57 7.93 -9.32 2.15
CA LEU A 57 7.65 -9.91 3.47
C LEU A 57 6.17 -10.14 3.73
N ARG A 58 5.35 -10.05 2.69
CA ARG A 58 3.89 -9.97 2.79
C ARG A 58 3.23 -11.10 2.02
N ASP A 59 2.13 -11.59 2.58
CA ASP A 59 1.35 -12.69 2.03
C ASP A 59 -0.13 -12.31 1.97
N ALA A 60 -0.76 -12.52 0.81
CA ALA A 60 -2.18 -12.27 0.58
C ALA A 60 -3.09 -13.37 1.16
N ASP A 61 -2.53 -14.55 1.51
CA ASP A 61 -3.22 -15.58 2.30
C ASP A 61 -3.31 -15.21 3.79
N HIS A 62 -2.40 -14.36 4.26
CA HIS A 62 -2.31 -13.92 5.65
C HIS A 62 -2.20 -12.39 5.74
N PRO A 63 -3.20 -11.65 5.22
CA PRO A 63 -3.14 -10.21 5.14
C PRO A 63 -3.29 -9.58 6.53
N PHE A 64 -2.55 -8.49 6.76
CA PHE A 64 -2.83 -7.57 7.87
C PHE A 64 -2.58 -6.14 7.41
N GLY A 65 -3.38 -5.20 7.93
CA GLY A 65 -3.20 -3.78 7.67
C GLY A 65 -1.92 -3.25 8.29
N ARG A 66 -0.83 -3.22 7.52
CA ARG A 66 0.46 -2.69 7.96
C ARG A 66 0.42 -1.17 7.90
N VAL A 67 0.72 -0.51 9.02
CA VAL A 67 0.82 0.95 9.08
C VAL A 67 2.04 1.42 8.30
N LEU A 68 1.84 2.38 7.39
CA LEU A 68 2.91 3.18 6.83
C LEU A 68 3.33 4.22 7.86
N ASP A 69 4.44 3.95 8.58
CA ASP A 69 4.98 4.86 9.58
C ASP A 69 5.89 5.94 8.97
N ASP A 70 6.40 6.82 9.82
CA ASP A 70 7.19 7.99 9.45
C ASP A 70 8.52 7.67 8.74
N ARG A 71 8.98 6.41 8.78
CA ARG A 71 10.17 5.95 8.08
C ARG A 71 9.95 5.94 6.58
N ILE A 72 8.73 5.74 6.10
CA ILE A 72 8.40 5.64 4.68
C ILE A 72 7.57 6.85 4.26
N ARG A 73 8.07 7.59 3.27
CA ARG A 73 7.36 8.73 2.66
C ARG A 73 7.58 8.68 1.16
N THR A 74 6.48 8.58 0.41
CA THR A 74 6.51 8.39 -1.05
C THR A 74 6.28 9.68 -1.82
N GLY A 75 5.91 10.77 -1.14
CA GLY A 75 5.58 12.04 -1.77
C GLY A 75 4.10 12.09 -2.11
N GLY A 76 3.38 13.03 -1.50
CA GLY A 76 1.91 13.08 -1.53
C GLY A 76 1.24 12.46 -0.30
N ASP A 77 2.02 11.94 0.65
CA ASP A 77 1.52 11.47 1.94
C ASP A 77 0.81 12.61 2.68
N ASN A 78 -0.43 12.39 3.12
CA ASN A 78 -1.13 13.33 3.97
C ASN A 78 -0.67 13.13 5.42
N PRO A 79 -0.07 14.14 6.09
CA PRO A 79 0.44 14.00 7.45
C PRO A 79 -0.66 13.78 8.50
N ASP A 80 -1.91 14.11 8.18
CA ASP A 80 -3.06 13.88 9.06
C ASP A 80 -3.65 12.48 8.90
N GLN A 81 -3.15 11.69 7.94
CA GLN A 81 -3.67 10.35 7.66
C GLN A 81 -2.75 9.26 8.18
N ARG A 82 -3.36 8.24 8.77
CA ARG A 82 -2.70 6.98 9.07
C ARG A 82 -3.08 5.97 8.01
N TYR A 83 -2.13 5.64 7.14
CA TYR A 83 -2.32 4.67 6.06
C TYR A 83 -1.99 3.26 6.53
N LEU A 84 -2.86 2.32 6.21
CA LEU A 84 -2.60 0.90 6.38
C LEU A 84 -2.74 0.19 5.03
N PHE A 85 -1.80 -0.69 4.72
CA PHE A 85 -1.81 -1.47 3.48
C PHE A 85 -1.84 -2.96 3.78
N ALA A 86 -2.61 -3.70 3.01
CA ALA A 86 -2.63 -5.15 3.04
C ALA A 86 -2.67 -5.69 1.60
N PRO A 87 -1.84 -6.67 1.23
CA PRO A 87 -2.02 -7.39 -0.02
C PRO A 87 -3.32 -8.19 0.04
N ILE A 88 -4.03 -8.27 -1.07
CA ILE A 88 -5.24 -9.10 -1.21
C ILE A 88 -5.20 -9.80 -2.57
N ARG A 89 -6.03 -10.82 -2.73
CA ARG A 89 -6.34 -11.42 -4.03
C ARG A 89 -7.69 -10.92 -4.51
N GLY A 90 -7.72 -10.36 -5.72
CA GLY A 90 -8.97 -9.96 -6.35
C GLY A 90 -9.92 -11.12 -6.50
N GLY A 91 -11.22 -10.87 -6.30
CA GLY A 91 -12.27 -11.90 -6.37
C GLY A 91 -12.38 -12.82 -5.15
N GLU A 92 -11.44 -12.78 -4.20
CA GLU A 92 -11.55 -13.53 -2.94
C GLU A 92 -12.36 -12.77 -1.89
N ALA A 93 -12.88 -13.50 -0.90
CA ALA A 93 -13.62 -12.92 0.21
C ALA A 93 -12.71 -12.59 1.39
N TYR A 94 -12.83 -11.37 1.92
CA TYR A 94 -12.10 -10.91 3.10
C TYR A 94 -13.04 -10.19 4.07
N ARG A 95 -12.69 -10.20 5.35
CA ARG A 95 -13.36 -9.39 6.38
C ARG A 95 -12.39 -8.39 6.97
N VAL A 96 -12.71 -7.10 6.86
CA VAL A 96 -11.97 -6.03 7.52
C VAL A 96 -12.77 -5.58 8.73
N TRP A 97 -12.21 -5.66 9.93
CA TRP A 97 -12.92 -5.35 11.15
C TRP A 97 -12.00 -4.62 12.14
N GLY A 98 -12.61 -3.89 13.06
CA GLY A 98 -11.87 -3.13 14.06
C GLY A 98 -12.75 -2.14 14.79
N ARG A 99 -12.12 -1.07 15.28
CA ARG A 99 -12.80 0.02 15.97
C ARG A 99 -12.32 1.35 15.40
N LYS A 100 -13.26 2.28 15.15
CA LYS A 100 -12.97 3.63 14.67
C LYS A 100 -12.07 4.42 15.63
N GLY A 101 -12.22 4.17 16.93
CA GLY A 101 -11.48 4.89 17.97
C GLY A 101 -11.76 6.39 17.86
N SER A 102 -10.70 7.20 17.87
CA SER A 102 -10.79 8.66 17.71
C SER A 102 -10.58 9.15 16.28
N ALA A 103 -10.47 8.24 15.29
CA ALA A 103 -10.29 8.66 13.90
C ALA A 103 -11.53 9.43 13.43
N ALA A 104 -11.33 10.56 12.74
CA ALA A 104 -12.44 11.34 12.20
C ALA A 104 -13.22 10.53 11.14
N ARG A 105 -12.51 9.70 10.37
CA ARG A 105 -13.06 8.85 9.32
C ARG A 105 -12.26 7.55 9.18
N ILE A 106 -12.88 6.52 8.63
CA ILE A 106 -12.21 5.34 8.09
C ILE A 106 -12.68 5.14 6.66
N GLU A 107 -11.74 5.05 5.73
CA GLU A 107 -12.02 4.85 4.31
C GLU A 107 -11.23 3.63 3.81
N LEU A 108 -11.86 2.78 3.00
CA LEU A 108 -11.21 1.62 2.37
C LEU A 108 -11.13 1.84 0.86
N GLN A 109 -9.99 1.52 0.27
CA GLN A 109 -9.78 1.64 -1.16
C GLN A 109 -9.02 0.44 -1.70
N LEU A 110 -9.48 -0.11 -2.82
CA LEU A 110 -8.85 -1.21 -3.52
C LEU A 110 -8.10 -0.68 -4.73
N TYR A 111 -6.92 -1.23 -4.93
CA TYR A 111 -6.07 -0.87 -6.05
C TYR A 111 -5.64 -2.10 -6.83
N ARG A 112 -5.54 -1.94 -8.16
CA ARG A 112 -4.95 -2.96 -9.05
C ARG A 112 -3.43 -2.97 -8.99
N ARG A 113 -2.81 -1.83 -8.71
CA ARG A 113 -1.37 -1.61 -8.65
C ARG A 113 -1.05 -0.71 -7.46
N GLU A 114 0.23 -0.50 -7.21
CA GLU A 114 0.67 0.41 -6.16
C GLU A 114 0.02 1.80 -6.29
N PRO A 115 -0.70 2.27 -5.25
CA PRO A 115 -1.25 3.61 -5.26
C PRO A 115 -0.15 4.67 -5.31
N TYR A 116 -0.45 5.81 -5.90
CA TYR A 116 0.49 6.92 -6.11
C TYR A 116 1.66 6.60 -7.07
N GLY A 117 1.66 5.43 -7.71
CA GLY A 117 2.51 5.15 -8.87
C GLY A 117 2.00 5.83 -10.15
N ALA A 118 2.82 5.80 -11.20
CA ALA A 118 2.46 6.40 -12.51
C ALA A 118 1.21 5.76 -13.16
N GLU A 119 0.81 4.57 -12.73
CA GLU A 119 -0.34 3.82 -13.23
C GLU A 119 -1.29 3.42 -12.10
N ASP A 120 -1.48 4.31 -11.11
CA ASP A 120 -2.46 4.10 -10.05
C ASP A 120 -3.88 3.93 -10.65
N VAL A 121 -4.50 2.78 -10.35
CA VAL A 121 -5.87 2.48 -10.75
C VAL A 121 -6.63 1.98 -9.52
N SER A 122 -7.39 2.89 -8.93
CA SER A 122 -8.42 2.56 -7.93
C SER A 122 -9.53 1.74 -8.59
N VAL A 123 -9.82 0.57 -8.02
CA VAL A 123 -10.82 -0.38 -8.53
C VAL A 123 -11.98 -0.62 -7.57
N GLY A 124 -11.92 -0.04 -6.37
CA GLY A 124 -13.00 -0.09 -5.40
C GLY A 124 -12.80 0.97 -4.32
N TYR A 125 -13.88 1.51 -3.78
CA TYR A 125 -13.82 2.51 -2.72
C TYR A 125 -15.04 2.41 -1.81
N LEU A 126 -14.81 2.43 -0.51
CA LEU A 126 -15.84 2.50 0.51
C LEU A 126 -15.55 3.69 1.44
N PRO A 127 -16.36 4.75 1.39
CA PRO A 127 -16.21 5.90 2.28
C PRO A 127 -16.73 5.59 3.69
N ASP A 128 -16.29 6.38 4.68
CA ASP A 128 -16.71 6.27 6.08
C ASP A 128 -18.24 6.24 6.27
N GLN A 129 -18.96 7.05 5.49
CA GLN A 129 -20.43 7.15 5.58
C GLN A 129 -21.16 5.89 5.14
N ALA A 130 -20.51 4.99 4.42
CA ALA A 130 -21.06 3.71 3.99
C ALA A 130 -20.73 2.55 4.95
N ILE A 131 -19.94 2.83 6.00
CA ILE A 131 -19.58 1.88 7.05
C ILE A 131 -20.53 2.06 8.23
N ALA A 132 -21.18 0.97 8.65
CA ALA A 132 -21.96 0.93 9.86
C ALA A 132 -21.03 0.79 11.06
N PHE A 133 -21.12 1.74 11.99
CA PHE A 133 -20.40 1.71 13.26
C PHE A 133 -21.38 1.40 14.39
N GLY A 134 -20.99 0.51 15.29
CA GLY A 134 -21.68 0.33 16.57
C GLY A 134 -21.47 1.53 17.50
N ASP A 135 -22.23 1.58 18.59
CA ASP A 135 -22.18 2.66 19.60
C ASP A 135 -20.78 2.87 20.19
N ASP A 136 -19.98 1.80 20.17
CA ASP A 136 -18.64 1.73 20.72
C ASP A 136 -17.54 1.91 19.64
N GLY A 137 -17.96 2.24 18.41
CA GLY A 137 -17.13 2.46 17.24
C GLY A 137 -16.67 1.17 16.54
N ALA A 138 -17.14 -0.02 16.95
CA ALA A 138 -16.83 -1.26 16.26
C ALA A 138 -17.41 -1.26 14.83
N PHE A 139 -16.66 -1.82 13.87
CA PHE A 139 -17.11 -1.98 12.50
C PHE A 139 -16.63 -3.29 11.91
N THR A 140 -17.37 -3.77 10.91
CA THR A 140 -17.00 -4.89 10.05
C THR A 140 -17.38 -4.52 8.62
N VAL A 141 -16.45 -4.70 7.69
CA VAL A 141 -16.67 -4.58 6.25
C VAL A 141 -16.41 -5.93 5.60
N GLU A 142 -17.38 -6.43 4.84
CA GLU A 142 -17.21 -7.63 4.01
C GLU A 142 -16.72 -7.23 2.62
N LEU A 143 -15.60 -7.80 2.21
CA LEU A 143 -15.06 -7.69 0.87
C LEU A 143 -15.28 -8.99 0.14
N GLY A 144 -15.67 -8.93 -1.13
CA GLY A 144 -15.84 -10.13 -1.96
C GLY A 144 -16.40 -9.80 -3.34
N PRO A 145 -16.47 -10.78 -4.25
CA PRO A 145 -16.86 -10.54 -5.64
C PRO A 145 -18.34 -10.14 -5.78
N ASP A 146 -19.21 -10.69 -4.92
CA ASP A 146 -20.68 -10.56 -5.03
C ASP A 146 -21.33 -10.02 -3.74
N VAL A 147 -20.56 -9.29 -2.92
CA VAL A 147 -21.09 -8.72 -1.67
C VAL A 147 -22.12 -7.63 -1.95
N THR A 148 -23.15 -7.57 -1.10
CA THR A 148 -24.23 -6.58 -1.23
C THR A 148 -24.65 -6.07 0.15
N GLY A 149 -25.20 -4.86 0.20
CA GLY A 149 -25.71 -4.25 1.43
C GLY A 149 -24.75 -3.24 2.08
N PRO A 150 -25.08 -2.76 3.28
CA PRO A 150 -24.26 -1.79 4.00
C PRO A 150 -22.93 -2.41 4.43
N SER A 151 -21.88 -1.59 4.58
CA SER A 151 -20.55 -2.06 4.99
C SER A 151 -20.02 -3.22 4.13
N THR A 152 -20.21 -3.12 2.81
CA THR A 152 -19.64 -4.07 1.87
C THR A 152 -18.85 -3.35 0.80
N LEU A 153 -17.78 -3.98 0.31
CA LEU A 153 -16.96 -3.46 -0.77
C LEU A 153 -16.64 -4.57 -1.77
N VAL A 154 -17.11 -4.41 -3.01
CA VAL A 154 -16.82 -5.38 -4.07
C VAL A 154 -15.31 -5.48 -4.29
N ASN A 155 -14.79 -6.71 -4.27
CA ASN A 155 -13.39 -7.04 -4.51
C ASN A 155 -13.24 -7.60 -5.93
N PRO A 156 -12.96 -6.76 -6.94
CA PRO A 156 -12.88 -7.21 -8.32
C PRO A 156 -11.63 -8.08 -8.56
N PRO A 157 -11.63 -8.96 -9.59
CA PRO A 157 -10.53 -9.91 -9.86
C PRO A 157 -9.15 -9.27 -10.02
N GLU A 158 -9.10 -8.02 -10.46
CA GLU A 158 -7.86 -7.27 -10.67
C GLU A 158 -7.31 -6.58 -9.42
N ALA A 159 -8.04 -6.56 -8.30
CA ALA A 159 -7.56 -5.94 -7.07
C ALA A 159 -6.37 -6.72 -6.47
N THR A 160 -5.37 -6.00 -5.99
CA THR A 160 -4.15 -6.58 -5.40
C THR A 160 -3.80 -5.98 -4.05
N ILE A 161 -4.29 -4.78 -3.74
CA ILE A 161 -3.96 -4.04 -2.53
C ILE A 161 -5.23 -3.45 -1.93
N LEU A 162 -5.41 -3.64 -0.62
CA LEU A 162 -6.31 -2.86 0.22
C LEU A 162 -5.53 -1.76 0.93
N ASN A 163 -5.96 -0.52 0.73
CA ASN A 163 -5.51 0.65 1.47
C ASN A 163 -6.63 1.08 2.43
N ILE A 164 -6.29 1.28 3.70
CA ILE A 164 -7.18 1.82 4.73
C ILE A 164 -6.62 3.17 5.17
N ARG A 165 -7.46 4.19 5.14
CA ARG A 165 -7.11 5.56 5.50
C ARG A 165 -7.90 5.97 6.73
N GLN A 166 -7.19 6.44 7.75
CA GLN A 166 -7.75 6.98 9.00
C GLN A 166 -7.44 8.47 9.10
#